data_AF-A0A7C1AFT8-F1
#
_entry.id   AF-A0A7C1AFT8-F1
#
_cell.length_a   1.000
_cell.length_b   1.000
_cell.length_c   1.000
_cell.angle_alpha   90.00
_cell.angle_beta   90.00
_cell.angle_gamma   90.00
#
_symmetry.space_group_name_H-M   'P 1'
#
loop_
_entity.id
_entity.type
_entity.pdbx_description
1 polymer ?
#
loop_
_entity_poly.entity_id
_entity_poly.type
_entity_poly.pdbx_seq_one_letter_code
_entity_poly.pdbx_strand_id
1 'polypeptide(L)'
;MGSLVLPEKKDTLEPAGYAAVEIENSARYDTSILVTLEMLDPKTKTPVGGFEPLLPPGHGGLSLKGIYRPVRIRAKSSSKVVLPIYAEEGVTLPGRYLARFDLRYFGTDTVLARKDIEIEVLARRMTPVFITISAFGCSLFTLLWMYWKRKNILKIKTKDLITIALFGASIFAAVSLPGTIVWRVAHGVLGPFSFLVTGFFYEIVYYILLTALVVLIPRPGVASLAIILRALMTDIIFGGFSPMSILNVGVTVVMSEAAFYICGITRSKTSLNGKRIAFVAVTCGLADAVISFVSFNVIMFLYRLYYDFWYMAMYLLISGFLYTALAVPFGVRLGVRLKAVY
;
A
#
# COMPACT_ATOMS: atom_id res chain seq x y z
N MET A 1 12.73 -39.18 11.43
CA MET A 1 11.50 -38.85 12.17
C MET A 1 11.44 -37.33 12.36
N GLY A 2 10.92 -36.62 11.36
CA GLY A 2 10.62 -35.19 11.45
C GLY A 2 9.13 -35.04 11.23
N SER A 3 8.40 -34.74 12.31
CA SER A 3 6.98 -34.49 12.28
C SER A 3 6.71 -33.28 11.38
N LEU A 4 6.06 -33.53 10.25
CA LEU A 4 5.32 -32.51 9.50
C LEU A 4 4.26 -31.94 10.45
N VAL A 5 4.54 -30.78 11.03
CA VAL A 5 3.55 -29.96 11.69
C VAL A 5 2.59 -29.50 10.59
N LEU A 6 1.50 -30.24 10.41
CA LEU A 6 0.34 -29.77 9.66
C LEU A 6 -0.10 -28.44 10.30
N PRO A 7 -0.39 -27.39 9.51
CA PRO A 7 -0.86 -26.13 10.05
C PRO A 7 -2.08 -26.40 10.93
N GLU A 8 -2.01 -25.92 12.17
CA GLU A 8 -3.07 -26.00 13.16
C GLU A 8 -4.38 -25.52 12.52
N LYS A 9 -5.37 -26.42 12.46
CA LYS A 9 -6.67 -26.16 11.84
C LYS A 9 -7.33 -25.06 12.65
N LYS A 10 -7.21 -23.81 12.19
CA LYS A 10 -7.80 -22.66 12.88
C LYS A 10 -9.31 -22.86 12.83
N ASP A 11 -9.94 -23.08 13.98
CA ASP A 11 -11.40 -23.19 14.10
C ASP A 11 -12.03 -21.89 13.61
N THR A 12 -12.43 -21.87 12.34
CA THR A 12 -13.01 -20.71 11.66
C THR A 12 -14.50 -20.62 12.01
N LEU A 13 -14.77 -20.31 13.27
CA LEU A 13 -16.10 -19.88 13.74
C LEU A 13 -16.39 -18.42 13.37
N GLU A 14 -15.37 -17.64 13.01
CA GLU A 14 -15.51 -16.25 12.58
C GLU A 14 -15.79 -16.15 11.07
N PRO A 15 -16.81 -15.37 10.65
CA PRO A 15 -17.09 -15.16 9.24
C PRO A 15 -16.03 -14.29 8.58
N ALA A 16 -15.61 -14.68 7.37
CA ALA A 16 -14.67 -13.93 6.54
C ALA A 16 -15.29 -12.64 5.97
N GLY A 17 -16.61 -12.56 5.89
CA GLY A 17 -17.34 -11.39 5.46
C GLY A 17 -18.84 -11.52 5.69
N TYR A 18 -19.59 -10.50 5.26
CA TYR A 18 -21.05 -10.48 5.37
C TYR A 18 -21.66 -10.04 4.05
N ALA A 19 -22.64 -10.79 3.57
CA ALA A 19 -23.51 -10.36 2.48
C ALA A 19 -24.84 -9.86 3.05
N ALA A 20 -25.34 -8.77 2.49
CA ALA A 20 -26.65 -8.26 2.83
C ALA A 20 -27.57 -8.28 1.61
N VAL A 21 -28.77 -8.83 1.78
CA VAL A 21 -29.84 -8.82 0.79
C VAL A 21 -31.02 -8.04 1.34
N GLU A 22 -31.54 -7.14 0.54
CA GLU A 22 -32.80 -6.44 0.83
C GLU A 22 -33.94 -7.22 0.19
N ILE A 23 -34.97 -7.50 1.00
CA ILE A 23 -36.12 -8.30 0.58
C ILE A 23 -37.38 -7.50 0.87
N GLU A 24 -38.19 -7.30 -0.18
CA GLU A 24 -39.45 -6.58 -0.11
C GLU A 24 -40.62 -7.58 -0.15
N ASN A 25 -41.53 -7.47 0.82
CA ASN A 25 -42.78 -8.22 0.82
C ASN A 25 -43.93 -7.32 0.35
N SER A 26 -44.33 -7.45 -0.92
CA SER A 26 -45.48 -6.73 -1.48
C SER A 26 -46.84 -7.38 -1.17
N ALA A 27 -46.87 -8.53 -0.48
CA ALA A 27 -48.10 -9.23 -0.14
C ALA A 27 -48.88 -8.54 0.99
N ARG A 28 -50.17 -8.88 1.10
CA ARG A 28 -51.07 -8.38 2.14
C ARG A 28 -50.93 -9.10 3.49
N TYR A 29 -50.08 -10.12 3.56
CA TYR A 29 -49.89 -10.98 4.73
C TYR A 29 -48.41 -11.08 5.11
N ASP A 30 -48.17 -11.32 6.40
CA ASP A 30 -46.84 -11.65 6.91
C ASP A 30 -46.34 -12.95 6.28
N THR A 31 -45.09 -12.96 5.84
CA THR A 31 -44.49 -14.11 5.19
C THR A 31 -43.21 -14.53 5.90
N SER A 32 -43.11 -15.82 6.21
CA SER A 32 -41.90 -16.45 6.73
C SER A 32 -41.12 -17.08 5.58
N ILE A 33 -39.91 -16.58 5.34
CA ILE A 33 -39.02 -17.06 4.29
C ILE A 33 -37.72 -17.60 4.89
N LEU A 34 -37.12 -18.54 4.17
CA LEU A 34 -35.78 -19.02 4.39
C LEU A 34 -34.89 -18.41 3.31
N VAL A 35 -33.88 -17.65 3.72
CA VAL A 35 -32.86 -17.11 2.82
C VAL A 35 -31.65 -18.02 2.89
N THR A 36 -31.26 -18.61 1.77
CA THR A 36 -30.08 -19.48 1.66
C THR A 36 -29.04 -18.86 0.75
N LEU A 37 -27.77 -18.97 1.14
CA LEU A 37 -26.62 -18.55 0.35
C LEU A 37 -25.78 -19.77 -0.02
N GLU A 38 -25.61 -19.98 -1.32
CA GLU A 38 -24.78 -21.02 -1.90
C GLU A 38 -23.66 -20.39 -2.73
N MET A 39 -22.44 -20.94 -2.62
CA MET A 39 -21.30 -20.53 -3.43
C MET A 39 -21.09 -21.56 -4.54
N LEU A 40 -21.19 -21.12 -5.78
CA LEU A 40 -21.15 -21.97 -6.97
C LEU A 40 -19.91 -21.65 -7.81
N ASP A 41 -19.41 -22.66 -8.52
CA ASP A 41 -18.40 -22.44 -9.56
C ASP A 41 -19.07 -21.77 -10.78
N PRO A 42 -18.51 -20.70 -11.35
CA PRO A 42 -19.09 -19.99 -12.49
C PRO A 42 -19.22 -20.85 -13.77
N LYS A 43 -18.39 -21.88 -13.93
CA LYS A 43 -18.39 -22.74 -15.13
C LYS A 43 -19.32 -23.93 -14.98
N THR A 44 -19.23 -24.64 -13.85
CA THR A 44 -19.99 -25.88 -13.62
C THR A 44 -21.31 -25.64 -12.91
N LYS A 45 -21.52 -24.46 -12.32
CA LYS A 45 -22.68 -24.11 -11.47
C LYS A 45 -22.92 -25.09 -10.32
N THR A 46 -21.89 -25.84 -9.93
CA THR A 46 -21.92 -26.78 -8.82
C THR A 46 -21.51 -26.08 -7.53
N PRO A 47 -22.08 -26.46 -6.37
CA PRO A 47 -21.67 -25.93 -5.08
C PRO A 47 -20.20 -26.24 -4.79
N VAL A 48 -19.48 -25.22 -4.31
CA VAL A 48 -18.07 -25.30 -3.96
C VAL A 48 -17.93 -25.36 -2.44
N GLY A 49 -17.16 -26.34 -1.96
CA GLY A 49 -16.86 -26.50 -0.54
C GLY A 49 -15.94 -25.40 0.01
N GLY A 50 -15.92 -25.25 1.34
CA GLY A 50 -15.04 -24.32 2.06
C GLY A 50 -15.69 -22.97 2.42
N PHE A 51 -16.90 -22.69 1.94
CA PHE A 51 -17.66 -21.48 2.32
C PHE A 51 -18.71 -21.71 3.40
N GLU A 52 -18.77 -22.92 3.95
CA GLU A 52 -19.71 -23.32 5.00
C GLU A 52 -19.08 -23.14 6.38
N PRO A 53 -19.87 -22.86 7.44
CA PRO A 53 -19.35 -22.87 8.79
C PRO A 53 -18.84 -24.26 9.17
N LEU A 54 -17.68 -24.33 9.82
CA LEU A 54 -17.21 -25.58 10.43
C LEU A 54 -18.19 -25.98 11.55
N LEU A 55 -19.02 -26.99 11.28
CA LEU A 55 -19.90 -27.56 12.30
C LEU A 55 -19.05 -28.23 13.38
N PRO A 56 -19.35 -28.00 14.68
CA PRO A 56 -18.67 -28.69 15.76
C PRO A 56 -18.74 -30.23 15.58
N PRO A 57 -17.69 -30.97 15.98
CA PRO A 57 -17.72 -32.43 15.92
C PRO A 57 -18.94 -32.96 16.69
N GLY A 58 -19.76 -33.78 16.02
CA GLY A 58 -21.04 -34.31 16.54
C GLY A 58 -22.30 -33.65 15.99
N HIS A 59 -22.19 -32.55 15.23
CA HIS A 59 -23.34 -31.85 14.59
C HIS A 59 -23.52 -32.20 13.10
N GLY A 60 -22.79 -33.19 12.58
CA GLY A 60 -22.83 -33.61 11.17
C GLY A 60 -24.13 -34.26 10.70
N GLY A 61 -25.16 -34.32 11.55
CA GLY A 61 -26.49 -34.90 11.25
C GLY A 61 -27.57 -33.88 10.86
N LEU A 62 -27.28 -32.57 10.89
CA LEU A 62 -28.21 -31.56 10.37
C LEU A 62 -28.12 -31.54 8.84
N SER A 63 -29.20 -31.98 8.18
CA SER A 63 -29.35 -32.13 6.73
C SER A 63 -29.33 -30.80 5.94
N LEU A 64 -29.25 -29.66 6.63
CA LEU A 64 -29.08 -28.34 6.02
C LEU A 64 -27.59 -27.94 6.06
N LYS A 65 -26.80 -28.48 5.13
CA LYS A 65 -25.48 -27.94 4.80
C LYS A 65 -25.68 -26.68 3.98
N GLY A 66 -25.22 -25.54 4.49
CA GLY A 66 -25.31 -24.24 3.82
C GLY A 66 -25.53 -23.07 4.78
N ILE A 67 -25.28 -21.86 4.30
CA ILE A 67 -25.54 -20.64 5.06
C ILE A 67 -27.01 -20.28 4.89
N TYR A 68 -27.80 -20.35 5.96
CA TYR A 68 -29.22 -20.01 5.90
C TYR A 68 -29.67 -19.16 7.08
N ARG A 69 -30.68 -18.33 6.85
CA ARG A 69 -31.33 -17.54 7.90
C ARG A 69 -32.84 -17.50 7.67
N PRO A 70 -33.66 -18.02 8.61
CA PRO A 70 -35.10 -17.82 8.57
C PRO A 70 -35.43 -16.38 8.97
N VAL A 71 -36.30 -15.73 8.20
CA VAL A 71 -36.72 -14.35 8.42
C VAL A 71 -38.22 -14.24 8.21
N ARG A 72 -38.89 -13.53 9.13
CA ARG A 72 -40.30 -13.17 8.99
C ARG A 72 -40.40 -11.72 8.56
N ILE A 73 -41.00 -11.48 7.40
CA ILE A 73 -41.17 -10.15 6.82
C ILE A 73 -42.65 -9.76 6.91
N ARG A 74 -42.93 -8.58 7.48
CA ARG A 74 -44.29 -8.08 7.63
C ARG A 74 -44.89 -7.71 6.27
N ALA A 75 -46.23 -7.72 6.17
CA ALA A 75 -46.93 -7.27 4.97
C ALA A 75 -46.51 -5.85 4.55
N LYS A 76 -46.34 -5.62 3.25
CA LYS A 76 -45.96 -4.32 2.64
C LYS A 76 -44.73 -3.67 3.27
N SER A 77 -43.71 -4.45 3.60
CA SER A 77 -42.48 -3.96 4.23
C SER A 77 -41.22 -4.53 3.58
N SER A 78 -40.12 -3.78 3.69
CA SER A 78 -38.77 -4.23 3.32
C SER A 78 -38.00 -4.63 4.57
N SER A 79 -37.18 -5.68 4.47
CA SER A 79 -36.26 -6.12 5.52
C SER A 79 -34.90 -6.43 4.93
N LYS A 80 -33.84 -5.99 5.62
CA LYS A 80 -32.45 -6.30 5.28
C LYS A 80 -32.00 -7.54 6.02
N VAL A 81 -31.57 -8.56 5.29
CA VAL A 81 -31.08 -9.82 5.84
C VAL A 81 -29.59 -9.92 5.62
N VAL A 82 -28.84 -10.13 6.70
CA VAL A 82 -27.39 -10.30 6.67
C VAL A 82 -27.05 -11.77 6.87
N LEU A 83 -26.26 -12.32 5.95
CA LEU A 83 -25.75 -13.68 5.95
C LEU A 83 -24.21 -13.66 6.10
N PRO A 84 -23.65 -14.41 7.06
CA PRO A 84 -22.20 -14.54 7.19
C PRO A 84 -21.64 -15.39 6.05
N ILE A 85 -20.52 -14.97 5.47
CA ILE A 85 -19.74 -15.76 4.51
C ILE A 85 -18.54 -16.30 5.26
N TYR A 86 -18.40 -17.63 5.30
CA TYR A 86 -17.22 -18.29 5.84
C TYR A 86 -16.22 -18.54 4.71
N ALA A 87 -14.93 -18.56 5.04
CA ALA A 87 -13.90 -18.98 4.10
C ALA A 87 -12.86 -19.79 4.87
N GLU A 88 -12.89 -21.11 4.71
CA GLU A 88 -11.94 -22.01 5.36
C GLU A 88 -10.57 -21.87 4.70
N GLU A 89 -9.55 -21.53 5.49
CA GLU A 89 -8.16 -21.44 5.06
C GLU A 89 -7.67 -22.81 4.58
N GLY A 90 -7.25 -22.91 3.32
CA GLY A 90 -6.72 -24.15 2.71
C GLY A 90 -7.74 -24.98 1.94
N VAL A 91 -9.05 -24.75 2.12
CA VAL A 91 -10.12 -25.38 1.32
C VAL A 91 -10.67 -24.40 0.28
N THR A 92 -10.83 -23.13 0.65
CA THR A 92 -11.25 -22.08 -0.30
C THR A 92 -10.11 -21.74 -1.26
N LEU A 93 -10.29 -22.05 -2.53
CA LEU A 93 -9.32 -21.72 -3.57
C LEU A 93 -9.53 -20.27 -4.05
N PRO A 94 -8.46 -19.57 -4.47
CA PRO A 94 -8.61 -18.27 -5.09
C PRO A 94 -9.25 -18.40 -6.47
N GLY A 95 -10.22 -17.54 -6.77
CA GLY A 95 -10.97 -17.63 -8.02
C GLY A 95 -12.24 -16.80 -8.02
N ARG A 96 -12.96 -16.85 -9.15
CA ARG A 96 -14.30 -16.27 -9.29
C ARG A 96 -15.33 -17.31 -8.90
N TYR A 97 -16.30 -16.89 -8.12
CA TYR A 97 -17.42 -17.69 -7.62
C TYR A 97 -18.74 -16.97 -7.90
N LEU A 98 -19.82 -17.72 -8.05
CA LEU A 98 -21.17 -17.20 -8.10
C LEU A 98 -21.83 -17.41 -6.74
N ALA A 99 -22.09 -16.32 -6.02
CA ALA A 99 -22.93 -16.33 -4.83
C ALA A 99 -24.40 -16.32 -5.25
N ARG A 100 -25.10 -17.41 -5.00
CA ARG A 100 -26.52 -17.57 -5.27
C ARG A 100 -27.32 -17.38 -3.98
N PHE A 101 -28.22 -16.41 -4.01
CA PHE A 101 -29.23 -16.21 -2.98
C PHE A 101 -30.53 -16.85 -3.45
N ASP A 102 -30.97 -17.87 -2.72
CA ASP A 102 -32.25 -18.54 -2.94
C ASP A 102 -33.21 -18.15 -1.81
N LEU A 103 -34.42 -17.70 -2.19
CA LEU A 103 -35.50 -17.37 -1.28
C LEU A 103 -36.53 -18.50 -1.34
N ARG A 104 -36.81 -19.14 -0.21
CA ARG A 104 -37.79 -20.24 -0.13
C ARG A 104 -38.84 -19.95 0.94
N TYR A 105 -40.06 -20.45 0.78
CA TYR A 105 -41.00 -20.45 1.91
C TYR A 105 -40.50 -21.39 3.00
N PHE A 106 -40.60 -20.96 4.26
CA PHE A 106 -40.18 -21.79 5.39
C PHE A 106 -41.02 -23.07 5.44
N GLY A 107 -40.35 -24.23 5.38
CA GLY A 107 -41.01 -25.55 5.39
C GLY A 107 -41.44 -26.10 4.01
N THR A 108 -41.06 -25.45 2.91
CA THR A 108 -41.28 -25.98 1.54
C THR A 108 -40.03 -25.84 0.68
N ASP A 109 -39.93 -26.67 -0.37
CA ASP A 109 -38.85 -26.58 -1.37
C ASP A 109 -39.14 -25.59 -2.52
N THR A 110 -40.21 -24.78 -2.40
CA THR A 110 -40.58 -23.83 -3.43
C THR A 110 -39.66 -22.60 -3.40
N VAL A 111 -38.93 -22.37 -4.50
CA VAL A 111 -38.04 -21.22 -4.68
C VAL A 111 -38.86 -20.04 -5.20
N LEU A 112 -38.95 -18.98 -4.39
CA LEU A 112 -39.65 -17.73 -4.68
C LEU A 112 -38.87 -16.83 -5.64
N ALA A 113 -37.56 -16.69 -5.39
CA ALA A 113 -36.69 -15.85 -6.18
C ALA A 113 -35.24 -16.32 -6.01
N ARG A 114 -34.46 -16.10 -7.07
CA ARG A 114 -33.05 -16.45 -7.15
C ARG A 114 -32.27 -15.26 -7.67
N LYS A 115 -31.16 -14.94 -7.01
CA LYS A 115 -30.24 -13.88 -7.46
C LYS A 115 -28.80 -14.37 -7.37
N ASP A 116 -28.08 -14.27 -8.48
CA ASP A 116 -26.69 -14.66 -8.58
C ASP A 116 -25.82 -13.38 -8.61
N ILE A 117 -24.76 -13.35 -7.81
CA ILE A 117 -23.76 -12.26 -7.73
C ILE A 117 -22.37 -12.86 -7.93
N GLU A 118 -21.57 -12.25 -8.81
CA GLU A 118 -20.17 -12.65 -8.97
C GLU A 118 -19.33 -12.14 -7.80
N ILE A 119 -18.59 -13.06 -7.15
CA ILE A 119 -17.65 -12.77 -6.06
C ILE A 119 -16.27 -13.27 -6.47
N GLU A 120 -15.24 -12.46 -6.24
CA GLU A 120 -13.85 -12.85 -6.46
C GLU A 120 -13.13 -13.05 -5.12
N VAL A 121 -12.61 -14.27 -4.90
CA VAL A 121 -11.76 -14.58 -3.76
C VAL A 121 -10.31 -14.39 -4.18
N LEU A 122 -9.69 -13.32 -3.66
CA LEU A 122 -8.30 -12.98 -3.93
C LEU A 122 -7.37 -13.80 -3.04
N ALA A 123 -6.47 -14.59 -3.65
CA ALA A 123 -5.37 -15.20 -2.91
C ALA A 123 -4.47 -14.13 -2.29
N ARG A 124 -3.84 -14.48 -1.16
CA ARG A 124 -2.74 -13.69 -0.60
C ARG A 124 -1.62 -13.60 -1.64
N ARG A 125 -1.48 -12.43 -2.28
CA ARG A 125 -0.35 -12.17 -3.18
C ARG A 125 0.93 -12.24 -2.36
N MET A 126 1.87 -13.08 -2.79
CA MET A 126 3.18 -13.23 -2.12
C MET A 126 4.13 -12.07 -2.45
N THR A 127 3.88 -11.35 -3.55
CA THR A 127 4.70 -10.22 -4.01
C THR A 127 4.83 -9.11 -2.94
N PRO A 128 3.74 -8.61 -2.31
CA PRO A 128 3.84 -7.67 -1.19
C PRO A 128 4.63 -8.20 0.01
N VAL A 129 4.56 -9.52 0.28
CA VAL A 129 5.28 -10.15 1.39
C VAL A 129 6.79 -10.08 1.15
N PHE A 130 7.25 -10.55 -0.01
CA PHE A 130 8.67 -10.53 -0.35
C PHE A 130 9.22 -9.11 -0.41
N ILE A 131 8.48 -8.17 -1.00
CA ILE A 131 8.90 -6.77 -1.09
C ILE A 131 8.99 -6.11 0.29
N THR A 132 8.05 -6.41 1.20
CA THR A 132 8.11 -5.89 2.57
C THR A 132 9.31 -6.43 3.34
N ILE A 133 9.66 -7.71 3.15
CA ILE A 133 10.88 -8.30 3.72
C ILE A 133 12.12 -7.60 3.16
N SER A 134 12.17 -7.33 1.86
CA SER A 134 13.26 -6.57 1.24
C SER A 134 13.34 -5.14 1.78
N ALA A 135 12.21 -4.47 2.02
CA ALA A 135 12.17 -3.14 2.62
C ALA A 135 12.72 -3.15 4.06
N PHE A 136 12.37 -4.15 4.86
CA PHE A 136 12.94 -4.36 6.19
C PHE A 136 14.46 -4.55 6.12
N GLY A 137 14.93 -5.36 5.16
CA GLY A 137 16.36 -5.52 4.88
C GLY A 137 17.05 -4.20 4.51
N CYS A 138 16.43 -3.36 3.68
CA CYS A 138 16.97 -2.04 3.33
C CYS A 138 17.06 -1.12 4.55
N SER A 139 16.03 -1.07 5.39
CA SER A 139 16.05 -0.27 6.62
C SER A 139 17.13 -0.76 7.60
N LEU A 140 17.27 -2.07 7.79
CA LEU A 140 18.32 -2.63 8.62
C LEU A 140 19.72 -2.33 8.04
N PHE A 141 19.87 -2.45 6.72
CA PHE A 141 21.09 -2.09 6.02
C PHE A 141 21.46 -0.62 6.22
N THR A 142 20.50 0.32 6.15
CA THR A 142 20.80 1.74 6.41
C THR A 142 21.32 1.98 7.82
N LEU A 143 20.74 1.34 8.82
CA LEU A 143 21.17 1.47 10.21
C LEU A 143 22.56 0.88 10.42
N LEU A 144 22.80 -0.34 9.91
CA LEU A 144 24.11 -1.00 9.99
C LEU A 144 25.19 -0.22 9.22
N TRP A 145 24.87 0.26 8.01
CA TRP A 145 25.78 1.07 7.20
C TRP A 145 26.16 2.37 7.92
N MET A 146 25.18 3.06 8.51
CA MET A 146 25.42 4.29 9.26
C MET A 146 26.24 4.03 10.53
N TYR A 147 26.00 2.91 11.22
CA TYR A 147 26.79 2.48 12.37
C TYR A 147 28.25 2.17 11.99
N TRP A 148 28.48 1.39 10.93
CA TRP A 148 29.83 1.07 10.46
C TRP A 148 30.59 2.27 9.91
N LYS A 149 29.91 3.15 9.16
CA LYS A 149 30.50 4.37 8.58
C LYS A 149 30.49 5.56 9.54
N ARG A 150 30.07 5.39 10.80
CA ARG A 150 30.06 6.44 11.84
C ARG A 150 31.34 7.26 11.87
N LYS A 151 32.51 6.60 11.85
CA LYS A 151 33.81 7.28 11.88
C LYS A 151 34.07 8.17 10.66
N ASN A 152 33.48 7.87 9.51
CA ASN A 152 33.59 8.69 8.31
C ASN A 152 32.56 9.83 8.28
N ILE A 153 31.36 9.58 8.80
CA ILE A 153 30.32 10.61 8.96
C ILE A 153 30.80 11.70 9.94
N LEU A 154 31.44 11.30 11.04
CA LEU A 154 32.02 12.22 12.03
C LEU A 154 33.25 13.00 11.52
N LYS A 155 33.85 12.59 10.40
CA LYS A 155 34.96 13.32 9.75
C LYS A 155 34.48 14.39 8.76
N ILE A 156 33.17 14.54 8.58
CA ILE A 156 32.61 15.61 7.76
C ILE A 156 32.94 16.96 8.43
N LYS A 157 33.40 17.93 7.63
CA LYS A 157 33.72 19.27 8.13
C LYS A 157 32.46 19.90 8.75
N THR A 158 32.61 20.65 9.84
CA THR A 158 31.49 21.34 10.50
C THR A 158 30.68 22.21 9.53
N LYS A 159 31.34 22.93 8.59
CA LYS A 159 30.68 23.71 7.52
C LYS A 159 29.74 22.85 6.66
N ASP A 160 30.20 21.67 6.27
CA ASP A 160 29.42 20.75 5.44
C ASP A 160 28.24 20.19 6.25
N LEU A 161 28.44 19.86 7.53
CA LEU A 161 27.36 19.36 8.42
C LEU A 161 26.27 20.40 8.65
N ILE A 162 26.65 21.66 8.89
CA ILE A 162 25.69 22.78 9.02
C ILE A 162 24.89 22.95 7.74
N THR A 163 25.55 22.85 6.57
CA THR A 163 24.88 22.97 5.27
C THR A 163 23.89 21.83 5.05
N ILE A 164 24.26 20.58 5.39
CA ILE A 164 23.36 19.41 5.33
C ILE A 164 22.16 19.63 6.24
N ALA A 165 22.38 20.10 7.47
CA ALA A 165 21.32 20.36 8.43
C ALA A 165 20.36 21.46 7.91
N LEU A 166 20.91 22.54 7.36
CA LEU A 166 20.15 23.64 6.77
C LEU A 166 19.29 23.16 5.60
N PHE A 167 19.85 22.34 4.71
CA PHE A 167 19.09 21.77 3.59
C PHE A 167 18.02 20.78 4.07
N GLY A 168 18.31 19.91 5.03
CA GLY A 168 17.31 19.01 5.61
C GLY A 168 16.15 19.76 6.26
N ALA A 169 16.43 20.82 7.02
CA ALA A 169 15.44 21.71 7.59
C ALA A 169 14.66 22.49 6.52
N SER A 170 15.34 22.95 5.46
CA SER A 170 14.71 23.66 4.33
C SER A 170 13.79 22.73 3.55
N ILE A 171 14.19 21.48 3.31
CA ILE A 171 13.34 20.46 2.70
C ILE A 171 12.11 20.23 3.59
N PHE A 172 12.28 20.08 4.90
CA PHE A 172 11.15 19.96 5.81
C PHE A 172 10.19 21.17 5.71
N ALA A 173 10.72 22.38 5.77
CA ALA A 173 9.93 23.60 5.76
C ALA A 173 9.24 23.89 4.41
N ALA A 174 9.92 23.63 3.29
CA ALA A 174 9.40 23.90 1.95
C ALA A 174 8.56 22.77 1.37
N VAL A 175 8.80 21.53 1.80
CA VAL A 175 8.11 20.33 1.28
C VAL A 175 7.13 19.78 2.29
N SER A 176 7.62 19.32 3.44
CA SER A 176 6.78 18.55 4.38
C SER A 176 5.68 19.41 5.00
N LEU A 177 5.97 20.67 5.37
CA LEU A 177 4.97 21.57 5.97
C LEU A 177 3.83 21.93 4.97
N PRO A 178 4.10 22.57 3.82
CA PRO A 178 3.08 22.87 2.83
C PRO A 178 2.42 21.60 2.28
N GLY A 179 3.21 20.56 2.01
CA GLY A 179 2.71 19.29 1.47
C GLY A 179 1.61 18.68 2.35
N THR A 180 1.81 18.67 3.67
CA THR A 180 0.82 18.11 4.62
C THR A 180 -0.46 18.96 4.69
N ILE A 181 -0.32 20.30 4.64
CA ILE A 181 -1.48 21.21 4.65
C ILE A 181 -2.27 21.07 3.34
N VAL A 182 -1.58 21.14 2.20
CA VAL A 182 -2.16 21.00 0.86
C VAL A 182 -2.78 19.62 0.70
N TRP A 183 -2.19 18.57 1.28
CA TRP A 183 -2.75 17.21 1.23
C TRP A 183 -4.15 17.13 1.80
N ARG A 184 -4.46 17.80 2.91
CA ARG A 184 -5.81 17.80 3.50
C ARG A 184 -6.85 18.40 2.55
N VAL A 185 -6.50 19.50 1.90
CA VAL A 185 -7.37 20.19 0.94
C VAL A 185 -7.50 19.39 -0.34
N ALA A 186 -6.37 18.93 -0.89
CA ALA A 186 -6.33 18.14 -2.12
C ALA A 186 -7.08 16.82 -1.96
N HIS A 187 -6.99 16.16 -0.81
CA HIS A 187 -7.74 14.93 -0.54
C HIS A 187 -9.24 15.20 -0.40
N GLY A 188 -9.65 16.34 0.16
CA GLY A 188 -11.06 16.74 0.20
C GLY A 188 -11.66 16.98 -1.20
N VAL A 189 -10.89 17.53 -2.14
CA VAL A 189 -11.38 17.90 -3.48
C VAL A 189 -11.20 16.76 -4.50
N LEU A 190 -10.02 16.15 -4.53
CA LEU A 190 -9.61 15.17 -5.54
C LEU A 190 -9.66 13.72 -5.03
N GLY A 191 -9.91 13.52 -3.73
CA GLY A 191 -9.95 12.20 -3.10
C GLY A 191 -8.65 11.42 -3.33
N PRO A 192 -8.70 10.25 -3.98
CA PRO A 192 -7.52 9.41 -4.23
C PRO A 192 -6.53 10.05 -5.21
N PHE A 193 -6.94 11.05 -6.01
CA PHE A 193 -6.05 11.73 -6.96
C PHE A 193 -5.28 12.92 -6.36
N SER A 194 -5.33 13.09 -5.04
CA SER A 194 -4.62 14.18 -4.34
C SER A 194 -3.12 14.20 -4.60
N PHE A 195 -2.52 13.03 -4.90
CA PHE A 195 -1.12 12.89 -5.23
C PHE A 195 -0.68 13.72 -6.45
N LEU A 196 -1.59 14.04 -7.38
CA LEU A 196 -1.27 14.87 -8.54
C LEU A 196 -0.85 16.29 -8.12
N VAL A 197 -1.50 16.84 -7.09
CA VAL A 197 -1.21 18.17 -6.55
C VAL A 197 -0.09 18.09 -5.51
N THR A 198 -0.18 17.14 -4.58
CA THR A 198 0.80 17.04 -3.50
C THR A 198 2.16 16.56 -4.00
N GLY A 199 2.21 15.79 -5.08
CA GLY A 199 3.44 15.33 -5.73
C GLY A 199 4.32 16.48 -6.23
N PHE A 200 3.75 17.67 -6.48
CA PHE A 200 4.57 18.86 -6.74
C PHE A 200 5.53 19.15 -5.58
N PHE A 201 5.05 19.09 -4.34
CA PHE A 201 5.91 19.32 -3.18
C PHE A 201 6.79 18.11 -2.91
N TYR A 202 6.18 16.93 -2.80
CA TYR A 202 6.85 15.72 -2.33
C TYR A 202 7.88 15.17 -3.31
N GLU A 203 7.71 15.44 -4.61
CA GLU A 203 8.64 14.98 -5.65
C GLU A 203 9.42 16.16 -6.22
N ILE A 204 8.75 17.19 -6.75
CA ILE A 204 9.46 18.24 -7.51
C ILE A 204 10.34 19.09 -6.58
N VAL A 205 9.75 19.74 -5.59
CA VAL A 205 10.50 20.63 -4.69
C VAL A 205 11.52 19.82 -3.88
N TYR A 206 11.14 18.62 -3.44
CA TYR A 206 12.01 17.69 -2.73
C TYR A 206 13.28 17.33 -3.53
N TYR A 207 13.13 16.79 -4.75
CA TYR A 207 14.28 16.36 -5.54
C TYR A 207 15.12 17.54 -6.05
N ILE A 208 14.55 18.73 -6.25
CA ILE A 208 15.31 19.95 -6.55
C ILE A 208 16.30 20.23 -5.41
N LEU A 209 15.82 20.29 -4.16
CA LEU A 209 16.63 20.61 -3.00
C LEU A 209 17.62 19.50 -2.66
N LEU A 210 17.19 18.24 -2.73
CA LEU A 210 18.04 17.09 -2.46
C LEU A 210 19.19 17.00 -3.47
N THR A 211 18.88 17.14 -4.77
CA THR A 211 19.91 17.11 -5.82
C THR A 211 20.85 18.30 -5.70
N ALA A 212 20.34 19.50 -5.38
CA ALA A 212 21.16 20.68 -5.16
C ALA A 212 22.18 20.47 -4.01
N LEU A 213 21.75 19.86 -2.90
CA LEU A 213 22.64 19.53 -1.78
C LEU A 213 23.74 18.55 -2.19
N VAL A 214 23.40 17.49 -2.92
CA VAL A 214 24.36 16.46 -3.34
C VAL A 214 25.37 17.03 -4.36
N VAL A 215 24.95 17.96 -5.21
CA VAL A 215 25.86 18.68 -6.14
C VAL A 215 26.78 19.65 -5.39
N LEU A 216 26.27 20.29 -4.33
CA LEU A 216 27.05 21.20 -3.49
C LEU A 216 28.13 20.45 -2.69
N ILE A 217 27.76 19.31 -2.10
CA ILE A 217 28.64 18.46 -1.29
C ILE A 217 28.63 17.04 -1.86
N PRO A 218 29.45 16.77 -2.90
CA PRO A 218 29.48 15.47 -3.58
C PRO A 218 30.21 14.43 -2.73
N ARG A 219 29.54 13.93 -1.68
CA ARG A 219 30.05 12.89 -0.79
C ARG A 219 28.97 11.84 -0.49
N PRO A 220 29.35 10.56 -0.40
CA PRO A 220 28.43 9.52 0.01
C PRO A 220 27.97 9.75 1.46
N GLY A 221 26.67 9.62 1.70
CA GLY A 221 25.99 9.82 2.99
C GLY A 221 25.36 11.20 3.19
N VAL A 222 25.60 12.15 2.28
CA VAL A 222 25.00 13.50 2.34
C VAL A 222 23.49 13.45 2.11
N ALA A 223 23.04 12.71 1.08
CA ALA A 223 21.60 12.54 0.82
C ALA A 223 20.96 11.78 1.98
N SER A 224 21.60 10.70 2.43
CA SER A 224 21.13 9.90 3.57
C SER A 224 20.86 10.75 4.82
N LEU A 225 21.82 11.61 5.22
CA LEU A 225 21.68 12.48 6.39
C LEU A 225 20.53 13.48 6.23
N ALA A 226 20.40 14.11 5.07
CA ALA A 226 19.33 15.08 4.81
C ALA A 226 17.95 14.42 4.83
N ILE A 227 17.83 13.21 4.25
CA ILE A 227 16.59 12.43 4.23
C ILE A 227 16.18 12.04 5.65
N ILE A 228 17.12 11.48 6.44
CA ILE A 228 16.86 11.09 7.83
C ILE A 228 16.47 12.30 8.67
N LEU A 229 17.19 13.42 8.54
CA LEU A 229 16.87 14.64 9.29
C LEU A 229 15.47 15.15 8.95
N ARG A 230 15.14 15.25 7.66
CA ARG A 230 13.79 15.65 7.20
C ARG A 230 12.72 14.72 7.76
N ALA A 231 12.94 13.41 7.70
CA ALA A 231 11.99 12.41 8.18
C ALA A 231 11.77 12.55 9.68
N LEU A 232 12.84 12.66 10.47
CA LEU A 232 12.74 12.88 11.92
C LEU A 232 11.96 14.16 12.25
N MET A 233 12.26 15.28 11.59
CA MET A 233 11.51 16.53 11.80
C MET A 233 10.02 16.37 11.45
N THR A 234 9.72 15.68 10.35
CA THR A 234 8.34 15.42 9.90
C THR A 234 7.60 14.57 10.92
N ASP A 235 8.21 13.47 11.37
CA ASP A 235 7.59 12.53 12.29
C ASP A 235 7.40 13.14 13.69
N ILE A 236 8.36 13.95 14.17
CA ILE A 236 8.27 14.64 15.46
C ILE A 236 7.16 15.69 15.44
N ILE A 237 7.05 16.49 14.38
CA ILE A 237 6.10 17.62 14.32
C ILE A 237 4.68 17.14 14.04
N PHE A 238 4.50 16.16 13.15
CA PHE A 238 3.18 15.66 12.76
C PHE A 238 2.72 14.42 13.53
N GLY A 239 3.55 13.87 14.42
CA GLY A 239 3.21 12.67 15.21
C GLY A 239 3.12 11.38 14.37
N GLY A 240 3.85 11.33 13.25
CA GLY A 240 3.76 10.27 12.24
C GLY A 240 4.63 9.03 12.49
N PHE A 241 5.27 8.93 13.66
CA PHE A 241 6.24 7.87 13.95
C PHE A 241 5.56 6.49 13.94
N SER A 242 5.74 5.75 12.84
CA SER A 242 5.12 4.46 12.59
C SER A 242 6.15 3.48 12.00
N PRO A 243 5.96 2.16 12.14
CA PRO A 243 6.82 1.17 11.49
C PRO A 243 6.92 1.39 9.98
N MET A 244 5.82 1.85 9.37
CA MET A 244 5.75 2.25 7.97
C MET A 244 6.74 3.37 7.64
N SER A 245 6.81 4.43 8.47
CA SER A 245 7.74 5.55 8.25
C SER A 245 9.19 5.07 8.25
N ILE A 246 9.58 4.24 9.23
CA ILE A 246 10.95 3.72 9.35
C ILE A 246 11.34 2.93 8.09
N LEU A 247 10.45 2.03 7.64
CA LEU A 247 10.68 1.25 6.42
C LEU A 247 10.81 2.14 5.19
N ASN A 248 9.93 3.13 5.06
CA ASN A 248 9.93 4.06 3.93
C ASN A 248 11.21 4.90 3.88
N VAL A 249 11.68 5.40 5.03
CA VAL A 249 12.94 6.13 5.14
C VAL A 249 14.12 5.25 4.74
N GLY A 250 14.18 4.01 5.25
CA GLY A 250 15.24 3.07 4.92
C GLY A 250 15.36 2.84 3.41
N VAL A 251 14.25 2.52 2.75
CA VAL A 251 14.21 2.30 1.29
C VAL A 251 14.58 3.58 0.53
N THR A 252 14.02 4.72 0.93
CA THR A 252 14.31 6.03 0.30
C THR A 252 15.80 6.37 0.37
N VAL A 253 16.43 6.15 1.53
CA VAL A 253 17.86 6.38 1.73
C VAL A 253 18.70 5.46 0.84
N VAL A 254 18.46 4.14 0.84
CA VAL A 254 19.24 3.20 0.02
C VAL A 254 19.11 3.53 -1.47
N MET A 255 17.88 3.70 -1.95
CA MET A 255 17.62 3.89 -3.38
C MET A 255 18.12 5.26 -3.87
N SER A 256 17.90 6.32 -3.10
CA SER A 256 18.39 7.66 -3.46
C SER A 256 19.91 7.73 -3.43
N GLU A 257 20.55 7.18 -2.40
CA GLU A 257 22.01 7.17 -2.29
C GLU A 257 22.64 6.30 -3.39
N ALA A 258 22.04 5.15 -3.71
CA ALA A 258 22.46 4.30 -4.82
C ALA A 258 22.31 5.02 -6.17
N ALA A 259 21.21 5.74 -6.39
CA ALA A 259 21.01 6.53 -7.61
C ALA A 259 22.10 7.59 -7.77
N PHE A 260 22.37 8.40 -6.73
CA PHE A 260 23.42 9.41 -6.77
C PHE A 260 24.83 8.82 -6.92
N TYR A 261 25.06 7.62 -6.38
CA TYR A 261 26.30 6.88 -6.53
C TYR A 261 26.51 6.35 -7.95
N ILE A 262 25.49 5.74 -8.56
CA ILE A 262 25.51 5.24 -9.95
C ILE A 262 25.72 6.40 -10.93
N CYS A 263 25.09 7.54 -10.67
CA CYS A 263 25.28 8.77 -11.44
C CYS A 263 26.72 9.31 -11.43
N GLY A 264 27.53 8.89 -10.46
CA GLY A 264 28.89 9.38 -10.27
C GLY A 264 28.97 10.81 -9.71
N ILE A 265 27.85 11.45 -9.35
CA ILE A 265 27.83 12.79 -8.73
C ILE A 265 28.60 12.75 -7.40
N THR A 266 28.47 11.67 -6.63
CA THR A 266 29.17 11.48 -5.36
C THR A 266 30.61 10.95 -5.50
N ARG A 267 31.04 10.51 -6.69
CA ARG A 267 32.37 9.94 -6.94
C ARG A 267 33.38 10.91 -7.57
N SER A 268 32.93 11.90 -8.35
CA SER A 268 33.88 12.78 -9.06
C SER A 268 33.33 14.20 -9.27
N LYS A 269 34.20 15.21 -9.08
CA LYS A 269 33.97 16.62 -9.42
C LYS A 269 33.97 16.85 -10.95
N THR A 270 33.35 15.98 -11.73
CA THR A 270 33.39 16.08 -13.20
C THR A 270 32.31 17.03 -13.71
N SER A 271 32.59 17.73 -14.82
CA SER A 271 31.66 18.68 -15.43
C SER A 271 30.32 18.02 -15.78
N LEU A 272 29.24 18.72 -15.42
CA LEU A 272 27.87 18.31 -15.68
C LEU A 272 27.50 18.69 -17.12
N ASN A 273 27.70 17.76 -18.04
CA ASN A 273 27.26 17.92 -19.43
C ASN A 273 25.75 17.62 -19.56
N GLY A 274 25.05 18.19 -20.55
CA GLY A 274 23.60 18.04 -20.72
C GLY A 274 23.14 16.57 -20.80
N LYS A 275 23.91 15.70 -21.45
CA LYS A 275 23.65 14.25 -21.52
C LYS A 275 23.75 13.56 -20.15
N ARG A 276 24.63 14.02 -19.26
CA ARG A 276 24.74 13.48 -17.89
C ARG A 276 23.59 13.96 -17.01
N ILE A 277 23.12 15.19 -17.17
CA ILE A 277 21.94 15.67 -16.43
C ILE A 277 20.71 14.83 -16.78
N ALA A 278 20.53 14.50 -18.07
CA ALA A 278 19.48 13.58 -18.50
C ALA A 278 19.65 12.17 -17.90
N PHE A 279 20.88 11.65 -17.87
CA PHE A 279 21.16 10.36 -17.23
C PHE A 279 20.80 10.36 -15.74
N VAL A 280 21.18 11.41 -15.00
CA VAL A 280 20.85 11.57 -13.57
C VAL A 280 19.34 11.64 -13.37
N ALA A 281 18.64 12.40 -14.22
CA ALA A 281 17.18 12.52 -14.16
C ALA A 281 16.48 11.17 -14.33
N VAL A 282 16.91 10.37 -15.29
CA VAL A 282 16.35 9.02 -15.54
C VAL A 282 16.65 8.08 -14.38
N THR A 283 17.87 8.06 -13.86
CA THR A 283 18.24 7.17 -12.76
C THR A 283 17.57 7.54 -11.44
N CYS A 284 17.44 8.84 -11.14
CA CYS A 284 16.72 9.30 -9.95
C CYS A 284 15.22 9.03 -10.09
N GLY A 285 14.63 9.28 -11.26
CA GLY A 285 13.23 8.94 -11.53
C GLY A 285 12.98 7.42 -11.43
N LEU A 286 13.89 6.58 -11.92
CA LEU A 286 13.73 5.13 -11.78
C LEU A 286 13.83 4.69 -10.31
N ALA A 287 14.77 5.25 -9.56
CA ALA A 287 14.90 4.97 -8.14
C ALA A 287 13.65 5.38 -7.36
N ASP A 288 13.07 6.52 -7.70
CA ASP A 288 11.86 7.04 -7.08
C ASP A 288 10.60 6.22 -7.42
N ALA A 289 10.51 5.71 -8.65
CA ALA A 289 9.46 4.77 -9.04
C ALA A 289 9.57 3.46 -8.25
N VAL A 290 10.79 2.97 -8.02
CA VAL A 290 11.04 1.80 -7.18
C VAL A 290 10.69 2.08 -5.72
N ILE A 291 11.05 3.25 -5.17
CA ILE A 291 10.66 3.66 -3.81
C ILE A 291 9.13 3.62 -3.69
N SER A 292 8.42 4.30 -4.60
CA SER A 292 6.96 4.35 -4.63
C SER A 292 6.32 2.95 -4.74
N PHE A 293 6.87 2.09 -5.59
CA PHE A 293 6.41 0.70 -5.73
C PHE A 293 6.57 -0.10 -4.44
N VAL A 294 7.71 0.04 -3.76
CA VAL A 294 7.96 -0.60 -2.47
C VAL A 294 6.98 -0.07 -1.43
N SER A 295 6.78 1.25 -1.36
CA SER A 295 5.84 1.87 -0.42
C SER A 295 4.42 1.33 -0.60
N PHE A 296 3.92 1.18 -1.83
CA PHE A 296 2.62 0.54 -2.08
C PHE A 296 2.56 -0.89 -1.57
N ASN A 297 3.58 -1.70 -1.83
CA ASN A 297 3.60 -3.09 -1.39
C ASN A 297 3.64 -3.21 0.14
N VAL A 298 4.37 -2.33 0.83
CA VAL A 298 4.37 -2.29 2.30
C VAL A 298 2.98 -1.89 2.82
N ILE A 299 2.30 -0.93 2.20
CA ILE A 299 0.93 -0.55 2.58
C ILE A 299 -0.05 -1.71 2.36
N MET A 300 0.03 -2.40 1.21
CA MET A 300 -0.81 -3.58 0.94
C MET A 300 -0.59 -4.69 1.96
N PHE A 301 0.66 -4.89 2.40
CA PHE A 301 0.99 -5.92 3.37
C PHE A 301 0.55 -5.56 4.79
N LEU A 302 0.91 -4.36 5.27
CA LEU A 302 0.64 -3.93 6.66
C LEU A 302 -0.83 -3.62 6.90
N TYR A 303 -1.49 -2.96 5.96
CA TYR A 303 -2.87 -2.48 6.11
C TYR A 303 -3.89 -3.30 5.34
N ARG A 304 -3.48 -4.36 4.61
CA ARG A 304 -4.35 -5.21 3.77
C ARG A 304 -5.20 -4.41 2.77
N LEU A 305 -4.70 -3.27 2.33
CA LEU A 305 -5.32 -2.44 1.30
C LEU A 305 -5.06 -3.05 -0.09
N TYR A 306 -6.08 -3.11 -0.93
CA TYR A 306 -5.97 -3.56 -2.32
C TYR A 306 -6.10 -2.36 -3.25
N TYR A 307 -5.06 -2.13 -4.07
CA TYR A 307 -5.08 -1.10 -5.10
C TYR A 307 -5.20 -1.74 -6.48
N ASP A 308 -5.96 -1.09 -7.36
CA ASP A 308 -6.04 -1.48 -8.76
C ASP A 308 -4.72 -1.21 -9.51
N PHE A 309 -4.46 -2.06 -10.51
CA PHE A 309 -3.24 -1.98 -11.31
C PHE A 309 -3.06 -0.64 -12.03
N TRP A 310 -4.13 -0.12 -12.63
CA TRP A 310 -4.08 1.13 -13.39
C TRP A 310 -3.71 2.32 -12.49
N TYR A 311 -4.23 2.34 -11.25
CA TYR A 311 -3.99 3.41 -10.30
C TYR A 311 -2.54 3.41 -9.84
N MET A 312 -2.00 2.23 -9.51
CA MET A 312 -0.59 2.06 -9.18
C MET A 312 0.30 2.51 -10.34
N ALA A 313 0.02 2.05 -11.56
CA ALA A 313 0.82 2.41 -12.74
C ALA A 313 0.82 3.94 -12.97
N MET A 314 -0.33 4.59 -12.83
CA MET A 314 -0.45 6.04 -12.95
C MET A 314 0.37 6.77 -11.87
N TYR A 315 0.28 6.35 -10.61
CA TYR A 315 1.06 6.96 -9.53
C TYR A 315 2.57 6.79 -9.75
N LEU A 316 3.01 5.60 -10.12
CA LEU A 316 4.42 5.29 -10.39
C LEU A 316 4.98 6.10 -11.56
N LEU A 317 4.19 6.28 -12.64
CA LEU A 317 4.63 7.03 -13.81
C LEU A 317 4.68 8.54 -13.55
N ILE A 318 3.66 9.09 -12.88
CA ILE A 318 3.54 10.54 -12.70
C ILE A 318 4.35 10.99 -11.47
N SER A 319 3.99 10.52 -10.27
CA SER A 319 4.66 10.90 -9.03
C SER A 319 6.06 10.29 -9.00
N GLY A 320 6.14 8.97 -9.18
CA GLY A 320 7.38 8.23 -9.00
C GLY A 320 8.42 8.42 -10.09
N PHE A 321 8.08 8.94 -11.28
CA PHE A 321 9.07 9.08 -12.36
C PHE A 321 9.07 10.48 -12.97
N LEU A 322 7.93 10.94 -13.51
CA LEU A 322 7.88 12.17 -14.30
C LEU A 322 8.26 13.39 -13.48
N TYR A 323 7.69 13.53 -12.28
CA TYR A 323 8.00 14.66 -11.39
C TYR A 323 9.46 14.69 -10.98
N THR A 324 10.03 13.55 -10.61
CA THR A 324 11.44 13.44 -10.22
C THR A 324 12.38 13.71 -11.41
N ALA A 325 12.08 13.17 -12.59
CA ALA A 325 12.85 13.41 -13.80
C ALA A 325 12.86 14.90 -14.21
N LEU A 326 11.72 15.60 -14.03
CA LEU A 326 11.64 17.04 -14.28
C LEU A 326 12.38 17.86 -13.22
N ALA A 327 12.39 17.42 -11.96
CA ALA A 327 13.00 18.12 -10.84
C ALA A 327 14.54 18.15 -10.89
N VAL A 328 15.15 17.02 -11.25
CA VAL A 328 16.60 16.82 -11.18
C VAL A 328 17.40 17.86 -11.98
N PRO A 329 17.06 18.21 -13.24
CA PRO A 329 17.76 19.26 -13.98
C PRO A 329 17.76 20.62 -13.27
N PHE A 330 16.64 21.00 -12.63
CA PHE A 330 16.56 22.24 -11.87
C PHE A 330 17.40 22.17 -10.59
N GLY A 331 17.37 21.04 -9.90
CA GLY A 331 18.22 20.79 -8.72
C GLY A 331 19.71 20.88 -9.03
N VAL A 332 20.15 20.32 -10.16
CA VAL A 332 21.54 20.43 -10.62
C VAL A 332 21.93 21.88 -10.89
N ARG A 333 21.08 22.63 -11.63
CA ARG A 333 21.35 24.05 -11.92
C ARG A 333 21.41 24.89 -10.65
N LEU A 334 20.51 24.63 -9.69
CA LEU A 334 20.51 25.30 -8.39
C LEU A 334 21.80 24.99 -7.61
N GLY A 335 22.20 23.72 -7.53
CA GLY A 335 23.43 23.31 -6.86
C GLY A 335 24.69 23.93 -7.45
N VAL A 336 24.78 24.03 -8.79
CA VAL A 336 25.91 24.71 -9.46
C VAL A 336 25.95 26.20 -9.14
N ARG A 337 24.80 26.89 -9.13
CA ARG A 337 24.73 28.32 -8.78
C ARG A 337 25.12 28.57 -7.32
N LEU A 338 24.64 27.73 -6.40
CA LEU A 338 24.99 27.84 -4.99
C LEU A 338 26.48 27.59 -4.75
N LYS A 339 27.08 26.65 -5.51
CA LYS A 339 28.53 26.40 -5.46
C LYS A 339 29.37 27.60 -5.91
N ALA A 340 28.82 28.50 -6.74
CA ALA A 340 29.51 29.73 -7.11
C ALA A 340 29.57 30.77 -5.97
N VAL A 341 28.70 30.63 -4.96
CA VAL A 341 28.57 31.56 -3.82
C VAL A 341 29.10 30.94 -2.51
N TYR A 342 29.33 29.62 -2.48
CA TYR A 342 29.73 28.82 -1.30
C TYR A 342 31.24 28.64 -1.10
#